data_AF-A0A7L3IH45-F1
#
_entry.id   AF-A0A7L3IH45-F1
#
_cell.length_a   1.000
_cell.length_b   1.000
_cell.length_c   1.000
_cell.angle_alpha   90.00
_cell.angle_beta   90.00
_cell.angle_gamma   90.00
#
_symmetry.space_group_name_H-M   'P 1'
#
loop_
_entity.id
_entity.type
_entity.pdbx_description
1 polymer ?
#
loop_
_entity_poly.entity_id
_entity_poly.type
_entity_poly.pdbx_seq_one_letter_code
_entity_poly.pdbx_strand_id
1 'polypeptide(L)'
;QAFLSVTSILNVAVFKDPFVLEDLVEEMKKQSPALSFGPLQPDGHIAVQGSFPALQVLRDFLLLKVKSLLEKEEREGGGSQQRLRRRLQEPGVAEMRNSVRDAHGEKHAVVLDTNLYHYMRHLLPKAFQANGLVISEVIDGDITTVCVQNAGGKADAEHALRVKKIIEKYSIKLQKILRKETIHFKEQDGVEKQSYQRVCERLKPRYPGVLTIPYDTHIDVVGTSPDIFEFTEEVKR
;
A
#
# COMPACT_ATOMS: atom_id res chain seq x y z
N GLN A 1 -18.31 -2.83 1.73
CA GLN A 1 -17.22 -2.39 2.62
C GLN A 1 -16.08 -1.78 1.79
N ALA A 2 -15.40 -0.77 2.35
CA ALA A 2 -14.19 -0.17 1.78
C ALA A 2 -12.94 -0.88 2.31
N PHE A 3 -11.86 -0.87 1.53
CA PHE A 3 -10.56 -1.44 1.91
C PHE A 3 -9.89 -0.64 3.02
N LEU A 4 -8.94 -1.27 3.73
CA LEU A 4 -8.20 -0.64 4.83
C LEU A 4 -7.57 0.69 4.44
N SER A 5 -7.76 1.67 5.32
CA SER A 5 -7.14 2.99 5.26
C SER A 5 -6.61 3.32 6.65
N VAL A 6 -5.41 3.87 6.69
CA VAL A 6 -4.71 4.22 7.93
C VAL A 6 -4.50 5.73 7.99
N THR A 7 -4.61 6.26 9.20
CA THR A 7 -4.31 7.68 9.49
C THR A 7 -2.97 7.77 10.19
N SER A 8 -2.06 8.55 9.62
CA SER A 8 -0.74 8.84 10.18
C SER A 8 -0.64 10.32 10.53
N ILE A 9 0.03 10.64 11.63
CA ILE A 9 0.35 12.02 12.00
C ILE A 9 1.78 12.30 11.58
N LEU A 10 1.99 13.25 10.69
CA LEU A 10 3.30 13.66 10.22
C LEU A 10 3.70 14.97 10.89
N ASN A 11 4.92 15.01 11.41
CA ASN A 11 5.56 16.25 11.85
C ASN A 11 6.40 16.82 10.69
N VAL A 12 5.92 17.91 10.08
CA VAL A 12 6.62 18.62 9.01
C VAL A 12 7.39 19.85 9.51
N ALA A 13 7.40 20.13 10.82
CA ALA A 13 8.14 21.26 11.39
C ALA A 13 9.65 21.18 11.12
N VAL A 14 10.18 19.98 10.87
CA VAL A 14 11.57 19.76 10.45
C VAL A 14 11.95 20.48 9.15
N PHE A 15 10.95 20.86 8.33
CA PHE A 15 11.13 21.57 7.06
C PHE A 15 10.94 23.09 7.16
N LYS A 16 10.61 23.63 8.34
CA LYS A 16 10.21 25.03 8.53
C LYS A 16 11.31 26.07 8.23
N ASP A 17 12.57 25.68 8.38
CA ASP A 17 13.72 26.58 8.11
C ASP A 17 13.95 26.75 6.59
N PRO A 18 13.96 25.68 5.77
CA PRO A 18 14.14 25.79 4.31
C PRO A 18 12.86 26.00 3.48
N PHE A 19 11.66 25.78 4.03
CA PHE A 19 10.40 25.82 3.27
C PHE A 19 9.28 26.55 4.00
N VAL A 20 8.39 27.17 3.23
CA VAL A 20 7.03 27.53 3.66
C VAL A 20 6.24 26.22 3.77
N LEU A 21 5.72 25.92 4.96
CA LEU A 21 5.11 24.61 5.24
C LEU A 21 3.84 24.40 4.42
N GLU A 22 3.10 25.47 4.16
CA GLU A 22 1.90 25.47 3.33
C GLU A 22 2.21 25.04 1.89
N ASP A 23 3.29 25.56 1.30
CA ASP A 23 3.73 25.18 -0.05
C ASP A 23 4.17 23.72 -0.10
N LEU A 24 4.88 23.24 0.94
CA LEU A 24 5.26 21.83 1.05
C LEU A 24 4.02 20.92 1.11
N VAL A 25 3.01 21.31 1.88
CA VAL A 25 1.74 20.55 1.98
C VAL A 25 1.02 20.52 0.65
N GLU A 26 0.97 21.61 -0.11
CA GLU A 26 0.39 21.64 -1.46
C GLU A 26 1.16 20.75 -2.44
N GLU A 27 2.49 20.72 -2.35
CA GLU A 27 3.29 19.79 -3.15
C GLU A 27 3.03 18.32 -2.75
N MET A 28 2.93 18.02 -1.46
CA MET A 28 2.59 16.69 -0.95
C MET A 28 1.24 16.21 -1.50
N LYS A 29 0.21 17.08 -1.48
CA LYS A 29 -1.11 16.80 -2.06
C LYS A 29 -1.04 16.51 -3.55
N LYS A 30 -0.25 17.30 -4.29
CA LYS A 30 -0.05 17.11 -5.74
C LYS A 30 0.66 15.80 -6.07
N GLN A 31 1.65 15.42 -5.26
CA GLN A 31 2.41 14.19 -5.46
C GLN A 31 1.64 12.94 -5.02
N SER A 32 0.79 13.06 -4.01
CA SER A 32 0.04 11.95 -3.42
C SER A 32 -1.48 12.19 -3.45
N PRO A 33 -2.11 12.28 -4.63
CA PRO A 33 -3.55 12.56 -4.77
C PRO A 33 -4.45 11.39 -4.34
N ALA A 34 -3.86 10.30 -3.85
CA ALA A 34 -4.59 9.19 -3.24
C ALA A 34 -4.70 9.31 -1.72
N LEU A 35 -4.06 10.32 -1.12
CA LEU A 35 -4.09 10.59 0.31
C LEU A 35 -5.05 11.76 0.60
N SER A 36 -5.69 11.69 1.75
CA SER A 36 -6.48 12.78 2.33
C SER A 36 -5.62 13.48 3.38
N PHE A 37 -5.51 14.81 3.28
CA PHE A 37 -4.71 15.62 4.17
C PHE A 37 -5.62 16.44 5.08
N GLY A 38 -5.39 16.37 6.39
CA GLY A 38 -6.02 17.21 7.38
C GLY A 38 -5.43 18.63 7.41
N PRO A 39 -5.93 19.49 8.31
CA PRO A 39 -5.40 20.83 8.48
C PRO A 39 -3.98 20.78 9.06
N LEU A 40 -3.08 21.60 8.49
CA LEU A 40 -1.76 21.85 9.05
C LEU A 40 -1.92 22.60 10.39
N GLN A 41 -1.41 21.99 11.45
CA GLN A 41 -1.44 22.58 12.78
C GLN A 41 -0.30 23.60 12.96
N PRO A 42 -0.45 24.60 13.85
CA PRO A 42 0.58 25.62 14.09
C PRO A 42 1.93 25.06 14.56
N ASP A 43 1.91 23.89 15.21
CA ASP A 43 3.10 23.16 15.67
C ASP A 43 3.77 22.32 14.57
N GLY A 44 3.23 22.35 13.34
CA GLY A 44 3.75 21.65 12.18
C GLY A 44 3.29 20.19 12.07
N HIS A 45 2.29 19.76 12.84
CA HIS A 45 1.67 18.45 12.64
C HIS A 45 0.57 18.47 11.58
N ILE A 46 0.44 17.38 10.83
CA ILE A 46 -0.64 17.17 9.86
C ILE A 46 -1.08 15.71 9.88
N ALA A 47 -2.39 15.48 9.96
CA ALA A 47 -2.97 14.15 9.81
C ALA A 47 -3.08 13.81 8.32
N VAL A 48 -2.65 12.60 7.94
CA VAL A 48 -2.72 12.11 6.57
C VAL A 48 -3.32 10.73 6.57
N GLN A 49 -4.36 10.53 5.76
CA GLN A 49 -5.11 9.29 5.70
C GLN A 49 -4.99 8.68 4.31
N GLY A 50 -4.81 7.36 4.24
CA GLY A 50 -4.89 6.60 3.01
C GLY A 50 -4.33 5.19 3.14
N SER A 51 -3.98 4.60 2.00
CA SER A 51 -3.44 3.25 1.96
C SER A 51 -1.97 3.18 2.34
N PHE A 52 -1.51 2.01 2.80
CA PHE A 52 -0.08 1.80 3.06
C PHE A 52 0.79 2.14 1.83
N PRO A 53 0.46 1.69 0.60
CA PRO A 53 1.25 2.06 -0.58
C PRO A 53 1.23 3.57 -0.88
N ALA A 54 0.11 4.26 -0.67
CA ALA A 54 0.04 5.70 -0.88
C ALA A 54 0.88 6.47 0.16
N LEU A 55 0.87 6.04 1.42
CA LEU A 55 1.72 6.61 2.46
C LEU A 55 3.21 6.34 2.21
N GLN A 56 3.55 5.16 1.65
CA GLN A 56 4.92 4.85 1.24
C GLN A 56 5.42 5.81 0.15
N VAL A 57 4.58 6.12 -0.85
CA VAL A 57 4.92 7.13 -1.88
C VAL A 57 5.18 8.50 -1.26
N LEU A 58 4.35 8.93 -0.32
CA LEU A 58 4.55 10.20 0.40
C LEU A 58 5.87 10.19 1.19
N ARG A 59 6.16 9.09 1.89
CA ARG A 59 7.41 8.91 2.63
C ARG A 59 8.62 9.02 1.70
N ASP A 60 8.61 8.34 0.56
CA ASP A 60 9.71 8.36 -0.41
C ASP A 60 9.93 9.78 -0.97
N PHE A 61 8.84 10.51 -1.26
CA PHE A 61 8.89 11.92 -1.67
C PHE A 61 9.54 12.82 -0.59
N LEU A 62 9.11 12.69 0.66
CA LEU A 62 9.68 13.47 1.78
C LEU A 62 11.16 13.14 2.00
N LEU A 63 11.55 11.87 1.85
CA LEU A 63 12.96 11.47 1.93
C LEU A 63 13.81 12.12 0.83
N LEU A 64 13.28 12.22 -0.41
CA LEU A 64 13.97 12.93 -1.49
C LEU A 64 14.13 14.43 -1.19
N LYS A 65 13.11 15.06 -0.60
CA LYS A 65 13.20 16.46 -0.15
C LYS A 65 14.32 16.66 0.88
N VAL A 66 14.39 15.79 1.88
CA VAL A 66 15.45 15.84 2.90
C VAL A 66 16.84 15.66 2.27
N LYS A 67 17.00 14.71 1.36
CA LYS A 67 18.30 14.49 0.67
C LYS A 67 18.72 15.70 -0.15
N SER A 68 17.81 16.30 -0.92
CA SER A 68 18.09 17.50 -1.70
C SER A 68 18.53 18.68 -0.85
N LEU A 69 17.96 18.84 0.35
CA LEU A 69 18.40 19.85 1.31
C LEU A 69 19.84 19.63 1.78
N LEU A 70 20.18 18.39 2.15
CA LEU A 70 21.52 18.04 2.61
C LEU A 70 22.59 18.30 1.54
N GLU A 71 22.30 17.94 0.27
CA GLU A 71 23.21 18.19 -0.85
C GLU A 71 23.40 19.67 -1.15
N LYS A 72 22.35 20.49 -0.96
CA LYS A 72 22.44 21.95 -1.14
C LYS A 72 23.34 22.59 -0.07
N GLU A 73 23.21 22.16 1.18
CA GLU A 73 24.08 22.63 2.28
C GLU A 73 25.55 22.22 2.10
N GLU A 74 25.83 21.07 1.47
CA GLU A 74 27.21 20.62 1.18
C GLU A 74 27.89 21.46 0.09
N ARG A 75 27.13 21.98 -0.88
CA ARG A 75 27.66 22.84 -1.96
C ARG A 75 27.84 24.30 -1.53
N GLU A 76 27.04 24.77 -0.57
CA GLU A 76 27.07 26.16 -0.09
C GLU A 76 28.10 26.42 1.03
N GLY A 77 28.87 25.40 1.44
CA GLY A 77 30.12 25.56 2.20
C GLY A 77 30.00 26.36 3.50
N GLY A 78 29.35 25.83 4.54
CA GLY A 78 29.51 26.41 5.88
C GLY A 78 28.48 26.02 6.94
N GLY A 79 28.96 25.46 8.07
CA GLY A 79 28.38 25.60 9.42
C GLY A 79 27.04 24.94 9.77
N SER A 80 26.11 24.74 8.83
CA SER A 80 24.73 24.35 9.14
C SER A 80 24.51 22.84 9.33
N GLN A 81 25.46 22.01 8.86
CA GLN A 81 25.39 20.54 8.97
C GLN A 81 25.08 20.06 10.40
N GLN A 82 25.57 20.76 11.43
CA GLN A 82 25.40 20.34 12.81
C GLN A 82 23.98 20.57 13.36
N ARG A 83 23.26 21.60 12.88
CA ARG A 83 21.92 21.94 13.37
C ARG A 83 20.85 21.07 12.71
N LEU A 84 20.95 20.84 11.39
CA LEU A 84 20.05 19.93 10.69
C LEU A 84 20.28 18.49 11.15
N ARG A 85 21.53 18.03 11.30
CA ARG A 85 21.84 16.70 11.87
C ARG A 85 21.37 16.53 13.32
N ARG A 86 21.36 17.57 14.15
CA ARG A 86 20.86 17.48 15.54
C ARG A 86 19.35 17.30 15.59
N ARG A 87 18.59 18.01 14.75
CA ARG A 87 17.13 17.85 14.64
C ARG A 87 16.74 16.51 14.01
N LEU A 88 17.53 16.03 13.04
CA LEU A 88 17.36 14.72 12.42
C LEU A 88 17.80 13.54 13.31
N GLN A 89 18.34 13.80 14.51
CA GLN A 89 18.75 12.81 15.51
C GLN A 89 17.74 12.66 16.66
N GLU A 90 16.56 13.29 16.56
CA GLU A 90 15.45 12.97 17.45
C GLU A 90 15.07 11.48 17.32
N PRO A 91 14.59 10.83 18.40
CA PRO A 91 14.48 9.37 18.47
C PRO A 91 13.72 8.71 17.30
N GLY A 92 12.74 9.40 16.71
CA GLY A 92 11.96 8.89 15.58
C GLY A 92 12.65 8.93 14.20
N VAL A 93 13.73 9.70 14.02
CA VAL A 93 14.42 9.82 12.72
C VAL A 93 15.71 8.99 12.65
N ALA A 94 16.28 8.62 13.79
CA ALA A 94 17.35 7.61 13.86
C ALA A 94 16.85 6.22 13.41
N GLU A 95 15.61 5.85 13.73
CA GLU A 95 14.94 4.65 13.21
C GLU A 95 14.72 4.71 11.69
N MET A 96 14.47 5.91 11.13
CA MET A 96 14.37 6.15 9.68
C MET A 96 15.69 5.84 8.97
N ARG A 97 16.86 6.12 9.58
CA ARG A 97 18.18 5.77 9.00
C ARG A 97 18.47 4.26 9.04
N ASN A 98 17.97 3.56 10.04
CA ASN A 98 18.20 2.12 10.18
C ASN A 98 17.29 1.28 9.26
N SER A 99 16.13 1.80 8.86
CA SER A 99 15.31 1.16 7.81
C SER A 99 15.86 1.33 6.38
N VAL A 100 16.91 2.15 6.19
CA VAL A 100 17.58 2.39 4.89
C VAL A 100 18.76 1.43 4.64
N ARG A 101 19.07 0.56 5.60
CA ARG A 101 19.93 -0.60 5.36
C ARG A 101 19.20 -1.84 5.84
N ASP A 102 18.36 -2.39 4.97
CA ASP A 102 18.05 -3.81 5.07
C ASP A 102 19.36 -4.57 4.79
N ALA A 103 20.14 -4.76 5.85
CA ALA A 103 21.50 -5.30 5.83
C ALA A 103 21.53 -6.82 5.56
N HIS A 104 20.45 -7.38 4.99
CA HIS A 104 20.33 -8.76 4.57
C HIS A 104 19.60 -8.86 3.21
N GLY A 105 20.31 -8.45 2.16
CA GLY A 105 20.06 -8.83 0.77
C GLY A 105 18.72 -8.36 0.16
N GLU A 106 18.70 -7.16 -0.43
CA GLU A 106 17.78 -6.71 -1.49
C GLU A 106 16.33 -7.23 -1.46
N LYS A 107 15.68 -7.23 -0.29
CA LYS A 107 14.27 -7.58 -0.17
C LYS A 107 13.42 -6.33 -0.33
N HIS A 108 12.49 -6.35 -1.28
CA HIS A 108 11.54 -5.26 -1.49
C HIS A 108 10.17 -5.67 -0.96
N ALA A 109 9.78 -5.11 0.19
CA ALA A 109 8.49 -5.38 0.81
C ALA A 109 7.42 -4.36 0.40
N VAL A 110 6.17 -4.83 0.26
CA VAL A 110 4.97 -4.01 0.06
C VAL A 110 3.89 -4.49 1.03
N VAL A 111 3.27 -3.55 1.74
CA VAL A 111 2.16 -3.83 2.66
C VAL A 111 0.84 -3.49 1.98
N LEU A 112 -0.10 -4.43 1.99
CA LEU A 112 -1.38 -4.36 1.29
C LEU A 112 -2.52 -4.78 2.22
N ASP A 113 -3.74 -4.34 1.92
CA ASP A 113 -4.96 -4.99 2.42
C ASP A 113 -5.04 -6.43 1.87
N THR A 114 -5.40 -7.40 2.71
CA THR A 114 -5.43 -8.82 2.36
C THR A 114 -6.36 -9.13 1.19
N ASN A 115 -7.55 -8.52 1.15
CA ASN A 115 -8.50 -8.73 0.06
C ASN A 115 -8.00 -8.11 -1.26
N LEU A 116 -7.30 -6.97 -1.15
CA LEU A 116 -6.67 -6.32 -2.30
C LEU A 116 -5.53 -7.18 -2.85
N TYR A 117 -4.70 -7.75 -1.98
CA TYR A 117 -3.66 -8.70 -2.36
C TYR A 117 -4.26 -9.90 -3.11
N HIS A 118 -5.29 -10.54 -2.55
CA HIS A 118 -5.95 -11.67 -3.21
C HIS A 118 -6.53 -11.28 -4.58
N TYR A 119 -7.19 -10.12 -4.68
CA TYR A 119 -7.71 -9.63 -5.95
C TYR A 119 -6.60 -9.50 -7.01
N MET A 120 -5.51 -8.83 -6.66
CA MET A 120 -4.40 -8.61 -7.59
C MET A 120 -3.69 -9.92 -7.96
N ARG A 121 -3.49 -10.83 -7.00
CA ARG A 121 -2.86 -12.14 -7.22
C ARG A 121 -3.64 -12.97 -8.25
N HIS A 122 -4.97 -12.95 -8.18
CA HIS A 122 -5.82 -13.79 -9.03
C HIS A 122 -6.15 -13.14 -10.38
N LEU A 123 -6.50 -11.85 -10.39
CA LEU A 123 -6.99 -11.18 -11.60
C LEU A 123 -5.93 -10.37 -12.33
N LEU A 124 -4.80 -10.08 -11.69
CA LEU A 124 -3.63 -9.43 -12.31
C LEU A 124 -2.37 -10.30 -12.16
N PRO A 125 -2.39 -11.58 -12.60
CA PRO A 125 -1.26 -12.48 -12.39
C PRO A 125 0.04 -11.95 -13.01
N LYS A 126 -0.06 -11.18 -14.11
CA LYS A 126 1.08 -10.52 -14.76
C LYS A 126 1.81 -9.52 -13.85
N ALA A 127 1.13 -8.91 -12.88
CA ALA A 127 1.77 -8.02 -11.90
C ALA A 127 2.65 -8.78 -10.90
N PHE A 128 2.43 -10.09 -10.75
CA PHE A 128 3.18 -10.98 -9.85
C PHE A 128 4.02 -12.03 -10.61
N GLN A 129 4.01 -12.00 -11.94
CA GLN A 129 4.84 -12.87 -12.77
C GLN A 129 6.06 -12.08 -13.22
N ALA A 130 7.22 -12.46 -12.68
CA ALA A 130 8.50 -11.95 -13.11
C ALA A 130 9.52 -13.09 -13.08
N ASN A 131 10.06 -13.42 -14.25
CA ASN A 131 11.07 -14.47 -14.39
C ASN A 131 12.29 -14.11 -13.53
N GLY A 132 12.73 -15.05 -12.70
CA GLY A 132 13.88 -14.83 -11.82
C GLY A 132 13.59 -14.06 -10.54
N LEU A 133 12.33 -13.79 -10.20
CA LEU A 133 11.93 -13.27 -8.89
C LEU A 133 11.22 -14.32 -8.04
N VAL A 134 11.45 -14.26 -6.74
CA VAL A 134 10.69 -14.96 -5.70
C VAL A 134 9.78 -13.94 -5.04
N ILE A 135 8.48 -14.18 -5.10
CA ILE A 135 7.47 -13.39 -4.37
C ILE A 135 6.90 -14.27 -3.27
N SER A 136 7.06 -13.83 -2.02
CA SER A 136 6.53 -14.50 -0.83
C SER A 136 5.63 -13.56 -0.05
N GLU A 137 4.56 -14.08 0.53
CA GLU A 137 3.62 -13.33 1.36
C GLU A 137 3.66 -13.77 2.83
N VAL A 138 3.37 -12.80 3.71
CA VAL A 138 3.02 -13.03 5.11
C VAL A 138 1.67 -12.36 5.34
N ILE A 139 0.67 -13.16 5.72
CA ILE A 139 -0.69 -12.68 6.00
C ILE A 139 -0.84 -12.53 7.51
N ASP A 140 -1.22 -11.34 7.95
CA ASP A 140 -1.52 -10.99 9.33
C ASP A 140 -2.90 -10.32 9.39
N GLY A 141 -3.93 -11.16 9.53
CA GLY A 141 -5.33 -10.73 9.49
C GLY A 141 -5.69 -10.00 8.19
N ASP A 142 -6.11 -8.74 8.32
CA ASP A 142 -6.54 -7.89 7.20
C ASP A 142 -5.36 -7.25 6.44
N ILE A 143 -4.12 -7.52 6.85
CA ILE A 143 -2.91 -6.99 6.23
C ILE A 143 -2.07 -8.13 5.64
N THR A 144 -1.64 -7.97 4.40
CA THR A 144 -0.65 -8.85 3.76
C THR A 144 0.63 -8.08 3.45
N THR A 145 1.76 -8.59 3.93
CA THR A 145 3.09 -8.13 3.52
C THR A 145 3.62 -9.02 2.41
N VAL A 146 3.89 -8.43 1.25
CA VAL A 146 4.44 -9.10 0.07
C VAL A 146 5.91 -8.74 -0.07
N CYS A 147 6.79 -9.73 0.01
CA CYS A 147 8.22 -9.57 -0.20
C CYS A 147 8.60 -10.03 -1.60
N VAL A 148 9.27 -9.16 -2.34
CA VAL A 148 9.81 -9.42 -3.69
C VAL A 148 11.33 -9.50 -3.59
N GLN A 149 11.89 -10.62 -4.02
CA GLN A 149 13.32 -10.92 -3.93
C GLN A 149 13.81 -11.50 -5.25
N ASN A 150 15.09 -11.34 -5.57
CA ASN A 150 15.71 -12.00 -6.70
C ASN A 150 15.96 -13.49 -6.41
N ALA A 151 15.65 -14.38 -7.35
CA ALA A 151 15.81 -15.83 -7.21
C ALA A 151 17.29 -16.28 -7.23
N GLY A 152 18.18 -15.44 -7.78
CA GLY A 152 19.63 -15.61 -7.70
C GLY A 152 20.25 -14.36 -7.08
N GLY A 153 21.10 -14.53 -6.07
CA GLY A 153 21.63 -13.44 -5.22
C GLY A 153 22.51 -12.38 -5.89
N LYS A 154 22.47 -12.22 -7.21
CA LYS A 154 23.16 -11.20 -8.00
C LYS A 154 22.36 -10.64 -9.19
N ALA A 155 21.08 -10.98 -9.34
CA ALA A 155 20.25 -10.42 -10.40
C ALA A 155 19.79 -8.99 -10.04
N ASP A 156 19.52 -8.18 -11.07
CA ASP A 156 19.21 -6.74 -11.05
C ASP A 156 18.26 -6.31 -9.89
N ALA A 157 18.81 -5.68 -8.85
CA ALA A 157 18.05 -5.07 -7.75
C ALA A 157 16.95 -4.12 -8.26
N GLU A 158 17.19 -3.49 -9.41
CA GLU A 158 16.21 -2.62 -10.04
C GLU A 158 14.99 -3.40 -10.53
N HIS A 159 15.12 -4.68 -10.88
CA HIS A 159 13.99 -5.49 -11.33
C HIS A 159 12.99 -5.77 -10.22
N ALA A 160 13.46 -6.20 -9.06
CA ALA A 160 12.62 -6.42 -7.89
C ALA A 160 11.96 -5.10 -7.42
N LEU A 161 12.70 -3.98 -7.48
CA LEU A 161 12.15 -2.65 -7.22
C LEU A 161 11.07 -2.24 -8.24
N ARG A 162 11.26 -2.55 -9.54
CA ARG A 162 10.26 -2.28 -10.59
C ARG A 162 8.96 -3.04 -10.32
N VAL A 163 9.04 -4.31 -9.93
CA VAL A 163 7.86 -5.13 -9.58
C VAL A 163 7.16 -4.61 -8.33
N LYS A 164 7.91 -4.25 -7.28
CA LYS A 164 7.37 -3.56 -6.11
C LYS A 164 6.55 -2.32 -6.50
N LYS A 165 7.13 -1.44 -7.33
CA LYS A 165 6.44 -0.21 -7.79
C LYS A 165 5.19 -0.50 -8.61
N ILE A 166 5.20 -1.56 -9.43
CA ILE A 166 4.03 -2.00 -10.18
C ILE A 166 2.91 -2.43 -9.23
N ILE A 167 3.23 -3.26 -8.23
CA ILE A 167 2.27 -3.72 -7.21
C ILE A 167 1.70 -2.50 -6.46
N GLU A 168 2.54 -1.58 -5.98
CA GLU A 168 2.10 -0.36 -5.29
C GLU A 168 1.20 0.52 -6.17
N LYS A 169 1.53 0.68 -7.45
CA LYS A 169 0.72 1.50 -8.37
C LYS A 169 -0.65 0.88 -8.61
N TYR A 170 -0.73 -0.44 -8.79
CA TYR A 170 -2.01 -1.12 -8.98
C TYR A 170 -2.85 -1.10 -7.71
N SER A 171 -2.25 -1.34 -6.55
CA SER A 171 -2.99 -1.36 -5.29
C SER A 171 -3.64 0.00 -4.98
N ILE A 172 -2.93 1.12 -5.17
CA ILE A 172 -3.48 2.47 -5.00
C ILE A 172 -4.69 2.70 -5.92
N LYS A 173 -4.62 2.25 -7.17
CA LYS A 173 -5.73 2.39 -8.13
C LYS A 173 -6.92 1.52 -7.74
N LEU A 174 -6.66 0.25 -7.44
CA LEU A 174 -7.69 -0.73 -7.15
C LEU A 174 -8.44 -0.40 -5.86
N GLN A 175 -7.76 0.11 -4.84
CA GLN A 175 -8.40 0.55 -3.60
C GLN A 175 -9.49 1.62 -3.81
N LYS A 176 -9.37 2.46 -4.85
CA LYS A 176 -10.39 3.47 -5.16
C LYS A 176 -11.65 2.84 -5.77
N ILE A 177 -11.47 1.85 -6.65
CA ILE A 177 -12.55 1.30 -7.48
C ILE A 177 -13.22 0.07 -6.88
N LEU A 178 -12.47 -0.75 -6.15
CA LEU A 178 -12.97 -2.03 -5.67
C LEU A 178 -13.80 -1.82 -4.41
N ARG A 179 -14.73 -2.75 -4.18
CA ARG A 179 -15.47 -2.92 -2.93
C ARG A 179 -15.40 -4.38 -2.50
N LYS A 180 -15.79 -4.61 -1.25
CA LYS A 180 -16.01 -5.94 -0.68
C LYS A 180 -17.46 -6.08 -0.20
N GLU A 181 -18.12 -7.18 -0.51
CA GLU A 181 -19.36 -7.63 0.12
C GLU A 181 -19.15 -9.02 0.72
N THR A 182 -19.86 -9.34 1.80
CA THR A 182 -19.73 -10.61 2.51
C THR A 182 -21.07 -11.34 2.49
N ILE A 183 -21.08 -12.58 2.02
CA ILE A 183 -22.24 -13.46 2.03
C ILE A 183 -22.07 -14.46 3.18
N HIS A 184 -22.88 -14.33 4.23
CA HIS A 184 -22.86 -15.23 5.38
C HIS A 184 -23.70 -16.48 5.13
N PHE A 185 -23.18 -17.64 5.55
CA PHE A 185 -23.97 -18.88 5.57
C PHE A 185 -24.97 -18.81 6.73
N LYS A 186 -26.20 -19.30 6.50
CA LYS A 186 -27.25 -19.35 7.52
C LYS A 186 -27.04 -20.52 8.47
N GLU A 187 -26.53 -21.63 7.94
CA GLU A 187 -26.29 -22.86 8.65
C GLU A 187 -24.81 -23.25 8.51
N GLN A 188 -24.21 -23.79 9.57
CA GLN A 188 -22.82 -24.31 9.51
C GLN A 188 -22.77 -25.72 8.90
N ASP A 189 -23.73 -26.05 8.03
CA ASP A 189 -23.70 -27.32 7.33
C ASP A 189 -22.79 -27.22 6.09
N GLY A 190 -22.13 -28.32 5.73
CA GLY A 190 -21.26 -28.34 4.55
C GLY A 190 -22.03 -28.23 3.22
N VAL A 191 -23.36 -28.35 3.24
CA VAL A 191 -24.21 -28.42 2.06
C VAL A 191 -24.50 -27.02 1.53
N GLU A 192 -24.84 -26.07 2.40
CA GLU A 192 -25.08 -24.67 2.08
C GLU A 192 -23.80 -24.02 1.54
N LYS A 193 -22.66 -24.22 2.21
CA LYS A 193 -21.34 -23.76 1.73
C LYS A 193 -21.05 -24.25 0.32
N GLN A 194 -21.25 -25.56 0.05
CA GLN A 194 -21.04 -26.12 -1.29
C GLN A 194 -22.02 -25.56 -2.31
N SER A 195 -23.28 -25.31 -1.92
CA SER A 195 -24.29 -24.72 -2.79
C SER A 195 -23.85 -23.33 -3.26
N TYR A 196 -23.51 -22.44 -2.33
CA TYR A 196 -23.03 -21.09 -2.65
C TYR A 196 -21.78 -21.12 -3.53
N GLN A 197 -20.80 -21.98 -3.20
CA GLN A 197 -19.59 -22.13 -4.02
C GLN A 197 -19.92 -22.53 -5.46
N ARG A 198 -20.81 -23.52 -5.68
CA ARG A 198 -21.22 -23.93 -7.03
C ARG A 198 -21.90 -22.80 -7.80
N VAL A 199 -22.76 -22.01 -7.14
CA VAL A 199 -23.39 -20.85 -7.78
C VAL A 199 -22.34 -19.82 -8.17
N CYS A 200 -21.40 -19.49 -7.28
CA CYS A 200 -20.31 -18.58 -7.58
C CYS A 200 -19.46 -19.05 -8.78
N GLU A 201 -19.07 -20.33 -8.83
CA GLU A 201 -18.31 -20.90 -9.95
C GLU A 201 -19.08 -20.77 -11.28
N ARG A 202 -20.40 -21.01 -11.27
CA ARG A 202 -21.25 -20.85 -12.46
C ARG A 202 -21.31 -19.41 -12.95
N LEU A 203 -21.22 -18.43 -12.05
CA LEU A 203 -21.31 -17.01 -12.37
C LEU A 203 -19.97 -16.40 -12.81
N LYS A 204 -18.83 -17.00 -12.45
CA LYS A 204 -17.49 -16.48 -12.81
C LYS A 204 -17.32 -16.09 -14.28
N PRO A 205 -17.79 -16.85 -15.29
CA PRO A 205 -17.64 -16.46 -16.69
C PRO A 205 -18.38 -15.18 -17.07
N ARG A 206 -19.47 -14.85 -16.36
CA ARG A 206 -20.26 -13.61 -16.57
C ARG A 206 -19.63 -12.42 -15.86
N TYR A 207 -18.93 -12.66 -14.75
CA TYR A 207 -18.33 -11.64 -13.90
C TYR A 207 -16.81 -11.83 -13.76
N PRO A 208 -16.03 -11.71 -14.84
CA PRO A 208 -14.60 -11.98 -14.82
C PRO A 208 -13.79 -11.01 -13.94
N GLY A 209 -14.37 -9.85 -13.60
CA GLY A 209 -13.78 -8.86 -12.69
C GLY A 209 -14.09 -9.10 -11.21
N VAL A 210 -14.84 -10.15 -10.87
CA VAL A 210 -15.24 -10.49 -9.50
C VAL A 210 -14.41 -11.66 -8.98
N LEU A 211 -13.79 -11.46 -7.82
CA LEU A 211 -13.12 -12.49 -7.05
C LEU A 211 -14.04 -12.95 -5.91
N THR A 212 -14.18 -14.27 -5.76
CA THR A 212 -14.83 -14.89 -4.60
C THR A 212 -13.79 -15.59 -3.73
N ILE A 213 -13.80 -15.28 -2.43
CA ILE A 213 -12.87 -15.82 -1.43
C ILE A 213 -13.69 -16.60 -0.42
N PRO A 214 -13.70 -17.94 -0.49
CA PRO A 214 -14.48 -18.76 0.42
C PRO A 214 -13.80 -18.90 1.78
N TYR A 215 -14.56 -18.69 2.86
CA TYR A 215 -14.20 -18.99 4.23
C TYR A 215 -15.14 -20.06 4.80
N ASP A 216 -14.94 -20.43 6.07
CA ASP A 216 -15.79 -21.42 6.74
C ASP A 216 -17.16 -20.88 7.13
N THR A 217 -17.26 -19.58 7.40
CA THR A 217 -18.52 -18.93 7.85
C THR A 217 -19.17 -18.04 6.79
N HIS A 218 -18.45 -17.71 5.72
CA HIS A 218 -18.91 -16.75 4.72
C HIS A 218 -18.11 -16.89 3.40
N ILE A 219 -18.57 -16.16 2.38
CA ILE A 219 -17.80 -15.88 1.15
C ILE A 219 -17.63 -14.37 1.04
N ASP A 220 -16.38 -13.92 0.92
CA ASP A 220 -16.09 -12.54 0.56
C ASP A 220 -16.10 -12.40 -0.98
N VAL A 221 -16.79 -11.37 -1.46
CA VAL A 221 -16.92 -11.03 -2.87
C VAL A 221 -16.25 -9.69 -3.10
N VAL A 222 -15.25 -9.66 -3.97
CA VAL A 222 -14.41 -8.50 -4.25
C VAL A 222 -14.47 -8.16 -5.73
N GLY A 223 -14.77 -6.91 -6.07
CA GLY A 223 -14.97 -6.47 -7.44
C GLY A 223 -15.29 -4.98 -7.52
N THR A 224 -15.71 -4.49 -8.68
CA THR A 224 -16.25 -3.13 -8.78
C THR A 224 -17.64 -3.05 -8.15
N SER A 225 -18.08 -1.86 -7.74
CA SER A 225 -19.39 -1.72 -7.08
C SER A 225 -20.57 -2.23 -7.92
N PRO A 226 -20.65 -1.98 -9.24
CA PRO A 226 -21.71 -2.55 -10.08
C PRO A 226 -21.64 -4.07 -10.17
N ASP A 227 -20.44 -4.61 -10.43
CA ASP A 227 -20.27 -6.06 -10.63
C ASP A 227 -20.60 -6.85 -9.36
N ILE A 228 -20.17 -6.37 -8.18
CA ILE A 228 -20.49 -7.05 -6.92
C ILE A 228 -21.99 -7.03 -6.68
N PHE A 229 -22.65 -5.89 -6.87
CA PHE A 229 -24.09 -5.79 -6.62
C PHE A 229 -24.88 -6.78 -7.47
N GLU A 230 -24.60 -6.83 -8.77
CA GLU A 230 -25.31 -7.75 -9.67
C GLU A 230 -24.97 -9.22 -9.36
N PHE A 231 -23.68 -9.51 -9.11
CA PHE A 231 -23.23 -10.84 -8.74
C PHE A 231 -23.90 -11.33 -7.46
N THR A 232 -23.95 -10.51 -6.40
CA THR A 232 -24.51 -10.92 -5.11
C THR A 232 -26.02 -11.08 -5.17
N GLU A 233 -26.72 -10.30 -6.00
CA GLU A 233 -28.15 -10.51 -6.29
C GLU A 233 -28.39 -11.82 -7.06
N GLU A 234 -27.56 -12.17 -8.05
CA GLU A 234 -27.67 -13.45 -8.75
C GLU A 234 -27.36 -14.65 -7.86
N VAL A 235 -26.48 -14.50 -6.87
CA VAL A 235 -26.19 -15.56 -5.89
C VAL A 235 -27.35 -15.78 -4.91
N LYS A 236 -28.13 -14.74 -4.60
CA LYS A 236 -29.26 -14.80 -3.65
C LYS A 236 -30.56 -15.30 -4.28
N ARG A 237 -30.64 -15.37 -5.62
CA ARG A 237 -31.79 -15.91 -6.38
C ARG A 237 -31.83 -17.44 -6.36
#